data_AF-A0A1F2TMP8-F1
#
_entry.id   AF-A0A1F2TMP8-F1
#
_cell.length_a   1.000
_cell.length_b   1.000
_cell.length_c   1.000
_cell.angle_alpha   90.00
_cell.angle_beta   90.00
_cell.angle_gamma   90.00
#
_symmetry.space_group_name_H-M   'P 1'
#
loop_
_entity.id
_entity.type
_entity.pdbx_description
1 polymer ?
#
loop_
_entity_poly.entity_id
_entity_poly.type
_entity_poly.pdbx_seq_one_letter_code
_entity_poly.pdbx_strand_id
1 'polypeptide(L)' 'MRRDFSRLGVNSVEQLARRSPKRLYDELCRRTGQRQDPCVLDTFRAAVAQAQDPDLPIEYCVWWFWSRVRKGEVPPPR' A
#
# COMPACT_ATOMS: atom_id res chain seq x y z
N MET A 1 4.98 -6.20 -8.27
CA MET A 1 3.76 -5.50 -7.84
C MET A 1 2.46 -6.19 -8.25
N ARG A 2 2.05 -6.27 -9.54
CA ARG A 2 0.73 -6.87 -9.87
C ARG A 2 0.58 -8.36 -9.47
N ARG A 3 1.66 -9.14 -9.56
CA ARG A 3 1.69 -10.56 -9.12
C ARG A 3 1.59 -10.74 -7.60
N ASP A 4 1.99 -9.74 -6.81
CA ASP A 4 1.97 -9.81 -5.35
C ASP A 4 0.54 -9.64 -4.82
N PHE A 5 -0.27 -8.80 -5.46
CA PHE A 5 -1.69 -8.60 -5.10
C PHE A 5 -2.55 -9.84 -5.35
N SER A 6 -2.41 -10.53 -6.50
CA SER A 6 -3.13 -11.78 -6.76
C SER A 6 -2.75 -12.87 -5.75
N ARG A 7 -1.48 -12.92 -5.34
CA ARG A 7 -1.02 -13.82 -4.29
C ARG A 7 -1.55 -13.47 -2.90
N LEU A 8 -2.04 -12.25 -2.67
CA LEU A 8 -2.68 -11.80 -1.43
C LEU A 8 -4.21 -11.90 -1.48
N GLY A 9 -4.76 -12.50 -2.54
CA GLY A 9 -6.20 -12.64 -2.76
C GLY A 9 -6.89 -11.33 -3.12
N VAL A 10 -6.15 -10.33 -3.60
CA VAL A 10 -6.69 -9.06 -4.11
C VAL A 10 -6.76 -9.14 -5.63
N ASN A 11 -7.97 -9.30 -6.16
CA ASN A 11 -8.21 -9.46 -7.60
C ASN A 11 -8.87 -8.24 -8.25
N SER A 12 -9.32 -7.26 -7.46
CA SER A 12 -9.89 -6.01 -7.96
C SER A 12 -9.45 -4.80 -7.13
N VAL A 13 -9.55 -3.62 -7.75
CA VAL A 13 -9.29 -2.33 -7.09
C VAL A 13 -10.26 -2.10 -5.94
N GLU A 14 -11.54 -2.44 -6.09
CA GLU A 14 -12.54 -2.34 -5.00
C GLU A 14 -12.23 -3.23 -3.80
N GLN A 15 -11.68 -4.43 -4.04
CA GLN A 15 -11.20 -5.28 -2.95
C GLN A 15 -10.00 -4.63 -2.26
N LEU A 16 -9.08 -4.05 -3.02
CA LEU A 16 -7.92 -3.34 -2.48
C LEU A 16 -8.34 -2.14 -1.61
N ALA A 17 -9.33 -1.37 -2.06
CA ALA A 17 -9.86 -0.20 -1.36
C ALA A 17 -10.37 -0.52 0.06
N ARG A 18 -10.87 -1.75 0.27
CA ARG A 18 -11.39 -2.22 1.57
C ARG A 18 -10.32 -2.85 2.47
N ARG A 19 -9.08 -2.98 2.00
CA ARG A 19 -7.99 -3.66 2.74
C ARG A 19 -7.15 -2.66 3.50
N SER A 20 -6.61 -3.10 4.63
CA SER A 20 -5.61 -2.33 5.36
C SER A 20 -4.22 -2.58 4.74
N PRO A 21 -3.45 -1.52 4.39
CA PRO A 21 -2.09 -1.66 3.88
C PRO A 21 -1.19 -2.46 4.81
N LYS A 22 -1.35 -2.26 6.13
CA LYS A 22 -0.59 -2.97 7.16
C LYS A 22 -0.90 -4.47 7.14
N ARG A 23 -2.18 -4.85 7.03
CA ARG A 23 -2.57 -6.26 6.93
C ARG A 23 -2.04 -6.93 5.66
N LEU A 24 -2.01 -6.22 4.53
CA LEU A 24 -1.43 -6.73 3.28
C LEU A 24 0.07 -6.97 3.42
N TYR A 25 0.80 -6.05 4.05
CA TYR A 25 2.22 -6.21 4.37
C TYR A 25 2.49 -7.37 5.33
N ASP A 26 1.72 -7.48 6.42
CA ASP A 26 1.87 -8.55 7.41
C ASP A 26 1.56 -9.93 6.80
N GLU A 27 0.57 -10.02 5.90
CA GLU A 27 0.27 -11.23 5.14
C GLU A 27 1.40 -11.58 4.16
N LEU A 28 1.96 -10.58 3.46
CA LEU A 28 3.09 -10.80 2.55
C LEU A 28 4.30 -11.34 3.32
N CYS A 29 4.64 -10.74 4.46
CA CYS A 29 5.77 -11.19 5.29
C CYS A 29 5.58 -12.64 5.76
N ARG A 30 4.35 -13.00 6.17
CA ARG A 30 4.00 -14.36 6.57
C ARG A 30 4.12 -15.35 5.42
N ARG A 31 3.62 -15.01 4.23
CA ARG A 31 3.69 -15.88 3.05
C ARG A 31 5.11 -16.09 2.53
N THR A 32 5.96 -15.07 2.62
CA THR A 32 7.37 -15.18 2.20
C THR A 32 8.27 -15.74 3.29
N GLY A 33 7.77 -15.88 4.53
CA GLY A 33 8.58 -16.28 5.69
C GLY A 33 9.70 -15.29 6.04
N GLN A 34 9.61 -14.05 5.56
CA GLN A 34 10.65 -13.05 5.66
C GLN A 34 10.04 -11.67 5.86
N ARG A 35 10.70 -10.85 6.68
CA ARG A 35 10.29 -9.45 6.86
C ARG A 35 10.62 -8.66 5.61
N GLN A 36 9.58 -8.14 4.95
CA GLN A 36 9.71 -7.33 3.75
C GLN A 36 10.22 -5.94 4.07
N ASP A 37 10.80 -5.26 3.09
CA ASP A 37 11.26 -3.89 3.29
C ASP A 37 10.11 -2.93 3.63
N PRO A 38 10.33 -1.90 4.46
CA PRO A 38 9.31 -0.92 4.80
C PRO A 38 8.72 -0.19 3.58
N CYS A 39 9.47 -0.05 2.48
CA CYS A 39 8.97 0.54 1.24
C CYS A 39 7.83 -0.28 0.59
N VAL A 40 7.73 -1.57 0.91
CA VAL A 40 6.63 -2.44 0.47
C VAL A 40 5.33 -2.06 1.18
N LEU A 41 5.39 -1.71 2.46
CA LEU A 41 4.23 -1.14 3.18
C LEU A 41 3.79 0.18 2.56
N ASP A 42 4.75 1.04 2.21
CA ASP A 42 4.48 2.35 1.60
C ASP A 42 3.87 2.20 0.20
N THR A 43 4.28 1.17 -0.54
CA THR A 43 3.62 0.76 -1.79
C THR A 43 2.17 0.35 -1.56
N PHE A 44 1.89 -0.49 -0.55
CA PHE A 44 0.51 -0.88 -0.24
C PHE A 44 -0.35 0.31 0.17
N ARG A 45 0.23 1.30 0.86
CA ARG A 45 -0.48 2.53 1.22
C ARG A 45 -0.87 3.33 -0.01
N ALA A 46 0.06 3.55 -0.94
CA ALA A 46 -0.21 4.22 -2.20
C ALA A 46 -1.31 3.51 -3.00
N ALA A 47 -1.21 2.18 -3.12
CA ALA A 47 -2.15 1.39 -3.89
C ALA A 47 -3.56 1.36 -3.27
N VAL A 48 -3.67 1.29 -1.93
CA VAL A 48 -4.97 1.36 -1.23
C VAL A 48 -5.56 2.75 -1.31
N ALA A 49 -4.76 3.81 -1.13
CA ALA A 49 -5.25 5.18 -1.21
C ALA A 49 -5.80 5.49 -2.61
N GLN A 50 -5.06 5.13 -3.66
CA GLN A 50 -5.52 5.28 -5.04
C GLN A 50 -6.78 4.43 -5.34
N ALA A 51 -6.93 3.28 -4.67
CA ALA A 51 -8.11 2.45 -4.82
C ALA A 51 -9.34 3.01 -4.08
N GLN A 52 -9.13 3.74 -2.97
CA GLN A 52 -10.18 4.38 -2.18
C GLN A 52 -10.66 5.69 -2.80
N ASP A 53 -9.75 6.44 -3.40
CA ASP A 53 -10.00 7.73 -4.01
C ASP A 53 -9.45 7.75 -5.46
N PRO A 54 -10.31 7.58 -6.47
CA PRO A 54 -9.90 7.65 -7.87
C PRO A 54 -9.39 9.04 -8.30
N ASP A 55 -9.79 10.10 -7.59
CA ASP A 55 -9.41 11.49 -7.85
C ASP A 55 -8.21 11.93 -6.98
N LEU A 56 -7.57 10.98 -6.30
CA LEU A 56 -6.43 11.23 -5.43
C LEU A 56 -5.33 11.99 -6.19
N PRO A 57 -4.82 13.12 -5.65
CA PRO A 57 -3.73 13.86 -6.25
C PRO A 57 -2.52 12.96 -6.58
N ILE A 58 -1.90 13.20 -7.74
CA ILE A 58 -0.83 12.33 -8.26
C ILE A 58 0.38 12.25 -7.33
N GLU A 59 0.60 13.28 -6.52
CA GLU A 59 1.60 13.34 -5.45
C GLU A 59 1.38 12.30 -4.35
N TYR A 60 0.15 11.83 -4.12
CA TYR A 60 -0.16 10.78 -3.15
C TYR A 60 -0.24 9.38 -3.79
N CYS A 61 -0.31 9.30 -5.12
CA CYS A 61 -0.30 8.03 -5.86
C CYS A 61 1.07 7.32 -5.86
N VAL A 62 2.12 7.96 -5.33
CA VAL A 62 3.50 7.48 -5.41
C VAL A 62 4.02 6.98 -4.06
N TRP A 63 4.64 5.80 -4.03
CA TRP A 63 5.06 5.13 -2.78
C TRP A 63 6.10 5.92 -1.97
N TRP A 64 6.94 6.75 -2.62
CA TRP A 64 7.93 7.55 -1.90
C TRP A 64 7.29 8.68 -1.09
N PHE A 65 6.14 9.21 -1.49
CA PHE A 65 5.38 10.14 -0.64
C PHE A 65 5.01 9.48 0.68
N TRP A 66 4.52 8.24 0.62
CA TRP A 66 4.19 7.46 1.82
C TRP A 66 5.41 7.09 2.67
N SER A 67 6.59 6.96 2.04
CA SER A 67 7.85 6.84 2.79
C SER A 67 8.15 8.09 3.61
N ARG A 68 7.90 9.28 3.05
CA ARG A 68 8.04 10.58 3.75
C ARG A 68 7.02 10.70 4.89
N VAL A 69 5.77 10.31 4.64
CA VAL A 69 4.72 10.23 5.69
C VAL A 69 5.17 9.32 6.83
N ARG A 70 5.69 8.12 6.52
CA ARG A 70 6.17 7.16 7.52
C ARG A 70 7.37 7.70 8.32
N LYS A 71 8.25 8.47 7.68
CA LYS A 71 9.38 9.13 8.33
C LYS A 71 8.97 10.37 9.13
N GLY A 72 7.71 10.80 9.04
CA GLY A 72 7.21 12.01 9.71
C GLY A 72 7.63 13.32 9.03
N GLU A 73 8.11 13.25 7.78
CA GLU A 73 8.53 14.45 7.02
C GLU A 73 7.36 15.25 6.48
N VAL A 74 6.22 14.59 6.22
CA VAL A 74 4.99 15.21 5.71
C VAL A 74 3.77 14.58 6.40
N PRO A 75 2.66 15.32 6.60
CA PRO A 75 1.45 14.75 7.16
C PRO A 75 0.78 13.78 6.16
N PRO A 76 0.03 12.78 6.65
CA PRO A 76 -0.79 11.95 5.77
C PRO A 76 -1.89 12.80 5.08
N PRO A 77 -2.33 12.42 3.88
CA PRO A 77 -3.45 13.06 3.21
C PRO A 77 -4.71 12.91 4.06
N ARG A 78 -5.56 13.93 4.03
CA ARG A 78 -6.81 14.00 4.82
C ARG A 78 -7.92 13.17 4.20
#